data_AF-A0A4Y2BQS0-F1
#
_entry.id   AF-A0A4Y2BQS0-F1
#
_cell.length_a   1.000
_cell.length_b   1.000
_cell.length_c   1.000
_cell.angle_alpha   90.00
_cell.angle_beta   90.00
_cell.angle_gamma   90.00
#
_symmetry.space_group_name_H-M   'P 1'
#
loop_
_entity.id
_entity.type
_entity.pdbx_description
1 polymer ?
#
loop_
_entity_poly.entity_id
_entity_poly.type
_entity_poly.pdbx_seq_one_letter_code
_entity_poly.pdbx_strand_id
1 'polypeptide(L)'
;MDSSWIFCMEFSLYGCAERQSINFKTCQILPYNSPSEMFELEKALSKSRNTSPGPDRISYRMLRHLSTFSLSHILRLFNRVWTEGIFPMQWQEALVVPILKPGKEPKDSSNYRPIALTSCFSKTLERMVNARLVQQLEVNNLLSLHQSGFRKGRSTLDNILQLESEIRNAFVRRNHLVSIFKDIEKAYDQTWRFGILRALFEFGFRGQLLLFIKNVLSHRVFKIRIGSMLSDPFVQLEGVPQGSFLSATLFTIHFPEFF
;
A
#
# COMPACT_ATOMS: atom_id res chain seq x y z
N MET A 1 17.96 27.26 9.43
CA MET A 1 18.57 26.00 9.90
C MET A 1 18.35 24.99 8.79
N ASP A 2 19.44 24.59 8.15
CA ASP A 2 19.44 23.82 6.91
C ASP A 2 18.84 22.42 7.11
N SER A 3 17.72 22.18 6.43
CA SER A 3 17.00 20.90 6.34
C SER A 3 17.84 19.77 5.71
N SER A 4 19.01 20.09 5.13
CA SER A 4 19.92 19.14 4.49
C SER A 4 20.71 18.28 5.49
N TRP A 5 20.96 18.76 6.72
CA TRP A 5 21.74 18.00 7.71
C TRP A 5 20.93 16.93 8.44
N ILE A 6 19.65 17.18 8.73
CA ILE A 6 18.75 16.19 9.35
C ILE A 6 18.52 15.01 8.39
N PHE A 7 18.34 15.30 7.10
CA PHE A 7 18.15 14.28 6.06
C PHE A 7 19.39 13.38 5.89
N CYS A 8 20.60 13.91 6.07
CA CYS A 8 21.85 13.15 5.90
C CYS A 8 22.08 12.13 7.04
N MET A 9 21.69 12.45 8.28
CA MET A 9 21.76 11.50 9.41
C MET A 9 20.73 10.37 9.31
N GLU A 10 19.51 10.66 8.86
CA GLU A 10 18.47 9.64 8.64
C GLU A 10 18.89 8.61 7.58
N PHE A 11 19.46 9.04 6.45
CA PHE A 11 19.99 8.14 5.41
C PHE A 11 21.10 7.20 5.91
N SER A 12 21.97 7.67 6.81
CA SER A 12 23.01 6.83 7.42
C SER A 12 22.43 5.76 8.35
N LEU A 13 21.32 6.05 9.04
CA LEU A 13 20.63 5.09 9.91
C LEU A 13 19.87 4.04 9.07
N TYR A 14 19.18 4.46 8.01
CA TYR A 14 18.50 3.56 7.07
C TYR A 14 19.49 2.59 6.42
N GLY A 15 20.63 3.09 5.93
CA GLY A 15 21.66 2.28 5.28
C GLY A 15 22.37 1.28 6.21
N CYS A 16 22.41 1.53 7.52
CA CYS A 16 22.92 0.56 8.50
C CYS A 16 21.88 -0.51 8.85
N ALA A 17 20.60 -0.13 8.97
CA ALA A 17 19.50 -1.05 9.26
C ALA A 17 19.24 -2.02 8.10
N GLU A 18 19.29 -1.54 6.86
CA GLU A 18 19.07 -2.36 5.65
C GLU A 18 20.10 -3.49 5.46
N ARG A 19 21.28 -3.38 6.08
CA ARG A 19 22.31 -4.43 6.04
C ARG A 19 21.92 -5.67 6.84
N GLN A 20 20.92 -5.56 7.72
CA GLN A 20 20.42 -6.69 8.50
C GLN A 20 19.35 -7.44 7.71
N SER A 21 19.68 -8.65 7.25
CA SER A 21 18.70 -9.50 6.56
C SER A 21 17.63 -10.00 7.53
N ILE A 22 16.37 -9.64 7.28
CA ILE A 22 15.25 -10.13 8.08
C ILE A 22 14.86 -11.55 7.60
N ASN A 23 14.90 -12.53 8.49
CA ASN A 23 14.51 -13.90 8.17
C ASN A 23 13.00 -14.09 8.34
N PHE A 24 12.27 -14.12 7.24
CA PHE A 24 10.82 -14.32 7.26
C PHE A 24 10.37 -15.77 7.44
N LYS A 25 11.27 -16.76 7.47
CA LYS A 25 10.87 -18.16 7.60
C LYS A 25 10.22 -18.40 8.97
N THR A 26 9.27 -19.33 8.99
CA THR A 26 8.62 -19.80 10.22
C THR A 26 8.34 -21.29 10.11
N CYS A 27 8.51 -22.00 11.23
CA CYS A 27 8.08 -23.39 11.40
C CYS A 27 6.67 -23.47 12.02
N GLN A 28 6.08 -22.35 12.42
CA GLN A 28 4.76 -22.30 13.01
C GLN A 28 3.67 -22.26 11.94
N ILE A 29 2.59 -22.99 12.18
CA ILE A 29 1.39 -22.95 11.35
C ILE A 29 0.60 -21.70 11.74
N LEU A 30 0.72 -20.67 10.92
CA LEU A 30 0.02 -19.40 11.12
C LEU A 30 -1.18 -19.33 10.16
N PRO A 31 -2.43 -19.18 10.66
CA PRO A 31 -3.63 -19.25 9.82
C PRO A 31 -3.61 -18.28 8.63
N TYR A 32 -3.03 -17.10 8.77
CA TYR A 32 -2.94 -16.12 7.69
C TYR A 32 -2.00 -16.54 6.54
N ASN A 33 -1.18 -17.57 6.72
CA ASN A 33 -0.30 -18.15 5.69
C ASN A 33 -0.95 -19.27 4.88
N SER A 34 -2.17 -19.69 5.21
CA SER A 34 -2.87 -20.76 4.47
C SER A 34 -3.15 -20.38 3.02
N PRO A 35 -3.28 -21.34 2.08
CA PRO A 35 -3.80 -21.06 0.75
C PRO A 35 -5.18 -20.38 0.81
N SER A 36 -5.51 -19.64 -0.24
CA SER A 36 -6.80 -18.96 -0.35
C SER A 36 -7.91 -19.89 -0.81
N GLU A 37 -9.12 -19.61 -0.33
CA GLU A 37 -10.33 -20.33 -0.70
C GLU A 37 -11.18 -19.53 -1.70
N MET A 38 -12.12 -20.20 -2.37
CA MET A 38 -12.97 -19.58 -3.41
C MET A 38 -13.76 -18.38 -2.86
N PHE A 39 -14.28 -18.49 -1.63
CA PHE A 39 -15.06 -17.41 -1.03
C PHE A 39 -14.24 -16.12 -0.87
N GLU A 40 -12.92 -16.21 -0.62
CA GLU A 40 -12.04 -15.05 -0.50
C GLU A 40 -11.87 -14.35 -1.85
N LEU A 41 -11.72 -15.13 -2.92
CA LEU A 41 -11.62 -14.63 -4.29
C LEU A 41 -12.93 -13.94 -4.72
N GLU A 42 -14.07 -14.59 -4.53
CA GLU A 42 -15.38 -14.03 -4.86
C GLU A 42 -15.66 -12.75 -4.07
N LYS A 43 -15.32 -12.73 -2.77
CA LYS A 43 -15.42 -11.54 -1.91
C LYS A 43 -14.49 -10.42 -2.34
N ALA A 44 -13.29 -10.74 -2.83
CA ALA A 44 -12.36 -9.75 -3.37
C ALA A 44 -12.91 -9.14 -4.67
N LEU A 45 -13.48 -9.95 -5.55
CA LEU A 45 -14.07 -9.50 -6.82
C LEU A 45 -15.34 -8.67 -6.62
N SER A 46 -16.22 -9.06 -5.69
CA SER A 46 -17.47 -8.32 -5.40
C SER A 46 -17.20 -6.92 -4.84
N LYS A 47 -16.14 -6.76 -4.04
CA LYS A 47 -15.70 -5.46 -3.50
C LYS A 47 -14.87 -4.61 -4.46
N SER A 48 -14.49 -5.16 -5.62
CA SER A 48 -13.64 -4.44 -6.58
C SER A 48 -14.48 -3.47 -7.42
N ARG A 49 -14.09 -2.19 -7.46
CA ARG A 49 -14.71 -1.19 -8.34
C ARG A 49 -14.17 -1.34 -9.76
N ASN A 50 -14.95 -0.94 -10.77
CA ASN A 50 -14.44 -0.87 -12.14
C ASN A 50 -13.39 0.23 -12.24
N THR A 51 -12.14 -0.18 -12.46
CA THR A 51 -11.02 0.72 -12.74
C THR A 51 -10.46 0.43 -14.12
N SER A 52 -9.74 1.39 -14.69
CA SER A 52 -8.96 1.17 -15.90
C SER A 52 -7.98 -0.01 -15.70
N PRO A 53 -7.81 -0.87 -16.71
CA PRO A 53 -6.89 -1.99 -16.63
C PRO A 53 -5.43 -1.51 -16.68
N GLY A 54 -4.52 -2.37 -16.22
CA GLY A 54 -3.08 -2.15 -16.35
C GLY A 54 -2.56 -2.51 -17.75
N PRO A 55 -1.23 -2.70 -17.89
CA PRO A 55 -0.59 -3.11 -19.14
C PRO A 55 -1.17 -4.40 -19.75
N ASP A 56 -1.63 -5.32 -18.90
CA ASP A 56 -2.25 -6.60 -19.27
C ASP A 56 -3.64 -6.49 -19.91
N ARG A 57 -4.25 -5.29 -19.88
CA ARG A 57 -5.59 -5.01 -20.42
C ARG A 57 -6.72 -5.83 -19.76
N ILE A 58 -6.46 -6.48 -18.63
CA ILE A 58 -7.47 -7.26 -17.90
C ILE A 58 -8.24 -6.33 -16.96
N SER A 59 -9.55 -6.26 -17.13
CA SER A 59 -10.45 -5.45 -16.30
C SER A 59 -11.17 -6.26 -15.23
N TYR A 60 -11.60 -5.61 -14.15
CA TYR A 60 -12.48 -6.25 -13.16
C TYR A 60 -13.81 -6.72 -13.74
N ARG A 61 -14.31 -6.06 -14.80
CA ARG A 61 -15.51 -6.51 -15.51
C ARG A 61 -15.27 -7.89 -16.12
N MET A 62 -14.14 -8.11 -16.79
CA MET A 62 -13.81 -9.43 -17.33
C MET A 62 -13.75 -10.49 -16.23
N LEU A 63 -13.02 -10.21 -15.14
CA LEU A 63 -12.87 -11.16 -14.03
C LEU A 63 -14.20 -11.56 -13.38
N ARG A 64 -15.15 -10.63 -13.23
CA ARG A 64 -16.47 -10.91 -12.64
C ARG A 64 -17.43 -11.68 -13.55
N HIS A 65 -17.19 -11.70 -14.85
CA HIS A 65 -18.03 -12.46 -15.80
C HIS A 65 -17.43 -13.83 -16.15
N LEU A 66 -16.32 -14.21 -15.51
CA LEU A 66 -15.76 -15.54 -15.67
C LEU A 66 -16.65 -16.60 -15.02
N SER A 67 -16.66 -17.79 -15.61
CA SER A 67 -17.32 -18.95 -15.02
C SER A 67 -16.61 -19.39 -13.73
N THR A 68 -17.34 -20.07 -12.84
CA THR A 68 -16.77 -20.69 -11.62
C THR A 68 -15.59 -21.61 -11.94
N PHE A 69 -15.67 -22.35 -13.05
CA PHE A 69 -14.56 -23.17 -13.55
C PHE A 69 -13.31 -22.32 -13.85
N SER A 70 -13.46 -21.18 -14.52
CA SER A 70 -12.34 -20.27 -14.82
C SER A 70 -11.78 -19.64 -13.55
N LEU A 71 -12.65 -19.22 -12.62
CA LEU A 71 -12.24 -18.71 -11.31
C LEU A 71 -11.46 -19.76 -10.49
N SER A 72 -11.77 -21.05 -10.63
CA SER A 72 -11.00 -22.13 -9.97
C SER A 72 -9.57 -22.25 -10.50
N HIS A 73 -9.33 -21.94 -11.77
CA HIS A 73 -7.99 -21.90 -12.35
C HIS A 73 -7.23 -20.68 -11.86
N ILE A 74 -7.91 -19.53 -11.78
CA ILE A 74 -7.35 -18.31 -11.20
C ILE A 74 -6.96 -18.52 -9.74
N LEU A 75 -7.83 -19.14 -8.94
CA LEU A 75 -7.54 -19.43 -7.54
C LEU A 75 -6.33 -20.37 -7.41
N ARG A 76 -6.24 -21.41 -8.24
CA ARG A 76 -5.06 -22.30 -8.27
C ARG A 76 -3.79 -21.54 -8.61
N LEU A 77 -3.84 -20.63 -9.58
CA LEU A 77 -2.70 -19.79 -9.93
C LEU A 77 -2.30 -18.86 -8.78
N PHE A 78 -3.27 -18.20 -8.15
CA PHE A 78 -3.04 -17.34 -6.98
C PHE A 78 -2.42 -18.11 -5.81
N ASN A 79 -2.95 -19.30 -5.52
CA ASN A 79 -2.41 -20.16 -4.48
C ASN A 79 -1.00 -20.63 -4.80
N ARG A 80 -0.70 -20.92 -6.08
CA ARG A 80 0.65 -21.26 -6.51
C ARG A 80 1.63 -20.11 -6.31
N VAL A 81 1.26 -18.89 -6.75
CA VAL A 81 2.04 -17.66 -6.50
C VAL A 81 2.27 -17.45 -4.99
N TRP A 82 1.24 -17.68 -4.18
CA TRP A 82 1.30 -17.55 -2.72
C TRP A 82 2.22 -18.58 -2.06
N THR A 83 2.15 -19.85 -2.47
CA THR A 83 2.94 -20.94 -1.85
C THR A 83 4.40 -20.94 -2.32
N GLU A 84 4.63 -20.68 -3.60
CA GLU A 84 5.98 -20.67 -4.19
C GLU A 84 6.71 -19.36 -3.92
N GLY A 85 5.98 -18.28 -3.61
CA GLY A 85 6.56 -16.95 -3.40
C GLY A 85 7.12 -16.32 -4.69
N ILE A 86 6.73 -16.83 -5.86
CA ILE A 86 7.19 -16.35 -7.17
C ILE A 86 6.14 -15.41 -7.74
N PHE A 87 6.45 -14.13 -7.77
CA PHE A 87 5.56 -13.09 -8.28
C PHE A 87 5.81 -12.85 -9.78
N PRO A 88 4.78 -12.86 -10.65
CA PRO A 88 4.97 -12.60 -12.07
C PRO A 88 5.56 -11.21 -12.33
N MET A 89 6.58 -11.12 -13.18
CA MET A 89 7.21 -9.84 -13.54
C MET A 89 6.20 -8.86 -14.16
N GLN A 90 5.23 -9.35 -14.94
CA GLN A 90 4.17 -8.52 -15.53
C GLN A 90 3.31 -7.82 -14.47
N TRP A 91 3.21 -8.37 -13.26
CA TRP A 91 2.47 -7.74 -12.16
C TRP A 91 3.29 -6.65 -11.46
N GLN A 92 4.59 -6.57 -11.75
CA GLN A 92 5.49 -5.51 -11.29
C GLN A 92 5.49 -4.28 -12.21
N GLU A 93 4.84 -4.38 -13.37
CA GLU A 93 4.71 -3.28 -14.32
C GLU A 93 3.50 -2.38 -13.99
N ALA A 94 3.71 -1.07 -14.11
CA ALA A 94 2.65 -0.07 -14.00
C ALA A 94 2.67 0.88 -15.21
N LEU A 95 1.46 1.28 -15.64
CA LEU A 95 1.29 2.30 -16.66
C LEU A 95 0.86 3.61 -15.99
N VAL A 96 1.73 4.61 -15.97
CA VAL A 96 1.43 5.92 -15.37
C VAL A 96 0.77 6.82 -16.40
N VAL A 97 -0.42 7.31 -16.06
CA VAL A 97 -1.17 8.27 -16.87
C VAL A 97 -1.27 9.58 -16.08
N PRO A 98 -0.64 10.67 -16.55
CA PRO A 98 -0.76 11.97 -15.89
C PRO A 98 -2.14 12.58 -16.17
N ILE A 99 -2.86 12.93 -15.09
CA ILE A 99 -4.17 13.60 -15.17
C ILE A 99 -4.02 15.04 -14.71
N LEU A 100 -4.39 15.99 -15.57
CA LEU A 100 -4.34 17.42 -15.23
C LEU A 100 -5.30 17.74 -14.08
N LYS A 101 -4.81 18.48 -13.08
CA LYS A 101 -5.63 19.03 -12.00
C LYS A 101 -6.68 19.99 -12.60
N PRO A 102 -7.95 19.94 -12.20
CA PRO A 102 -8.99 20.81 -12.73
C PRO A 102 -8.62 22.30 -12.65
N GLY A 103 -8.80 23.04 -13.74
CA GLY A 103 -8.55 24.49 -13.79
C GLY A 103 -7.08 24.92 -13.72
N LYS A 104 -6.12 24.00 -13.87
CA LYS A 104 -4.68 24.31 -13.84
C LYS A 104 -4.07 24.38 -15.24
N GLU A 105 -2.93 25.06 -15.34
CA GLU A 105 -2.24 25.27 -16.61
C GLU A 105 -1.61 23.96 -17.13
N PRO A 106 -1.91 23.52 -18.37
CA PRO A 106 -1.35 22.28 -18.94
C PRO A 106 0.16 22.29 -19.20
N LYS A 107 0.80 23.46 -19.28
CA LYS A 107 2.24 23.57 -19.59
C LYS A 107 3.12 23.23 -18.39
N ASP A 108 2.58 23.33 -17.18
CA ASP A 108 3.32 23.06 -15.95
C ASP A 108 3.11 21.59 -15.53
N SER A 109 4.20 20.84 -15.52
CA SER A 109 4.21 19.42 -15.14
C SER A 109 3.74 19.16 -13.71
N SER A 110 3.92 20.11 -12.79
CA SER A 110 3.49 20.01 -11.39
C SER A 110 1.97 20.01 -11.23
N ASN A 111 1.26 20.45 -12.28
CA ASN A 111 -0.20 20.47 -12.32
C ASN A 111 -0.82 19.11 -12.66
N TYR A 112 -0.02 18.08 -12.95
CA TYR A 112 -0.51 16.74 -13.23
C TYR A 112 -0.47 15.85 -11.98
N ARG A 113 -1.45 14.96 -11.87
CA ARG A 113 -1.46 13.85 -10.92
C ARG A 113 -1.07 12.57 -11.67
N PRO A 114 0.05 11.92 -11.34
CA PRO A 114 0.37 10.63 -11.92
C PRO A 114 -0.61 9.58 -11.38
N ILE A 115 -1.33 8.88 -12.26
CA ILE A 115 -2.16 7.73 -11.89
C ILE A 115 -1.50 6.47 -12.42
N ALA A 116 -1.03 5.62 -11.51
CA ALA A 116 -0.47 4.32 -11.84
C ALA A 116 -1.57 3.28 -12.06
N LEU A 117 -1.61 2.73 -13.26
CA LEU A 117 -2.50 1.63 -13.65
C LEU A 117 -1.73 0.32 -13.57
N THR A 118 -2.06 -0.48 -12.55
CA THR A 118 -1.53 -1.84 -12.35
C THR A 118 -2.57 -2.88 -12.73
N SER A 119 -2.09 -4.11 -12.97
CA SER A 119 -2.92 -5.27 -13.29
C SER A 119 -4.11 -5.42 -12.32
N CYS A 120 -5.34 -5.48 -12.85
CA CYS A 120 -6.51 -5.80 -12.02
C CYS A 120 -6.42 -7.22 -11.44
N PHE A 121 -5.70 -8.10 -12.14
CA PHE A 121 -5.45 -9.46 -11.72
C PHE A 121 -4.55 -9.49 -10.47
N SER A 122 -3.39 -8.82 -10.52
CA SER A 122 -2.50 -8.63 -9.35
C SER A 122 -3.24 -8.00 -8.18
N LYS A 123 -3.97 -6.90 -8.43
CA LYS A 123 -4.73 -6.19 -7.38
C LYS A 123 -5.81 -7.06 -6.73
N THR A 124 -6.34 -8.06 -7.43
CA THR A 124 -7.30 -9.01 -6.82
C THR A 124 -6.61 -9.84 -5.75
N LEU A 125 -5.42 -10.40 -6.04
CA LEU A 125 -4.65 -11.14 -5.05
C LEU A 125 -4.17 -10.23 -3.91
N GLU A 126 -3.64 -9.04 -4.21
CA GLU A 126 -3.26 -8.05 -3.20
C GLU A 126 -4.44 -7.71 -2.27
N ARG A 127 -5.67 -7.64 -2.79
CA ARG A 127 -6.87 -7.41 -1.98
C ARG A 127 -7.20 -8.56 -1.04
N MET A 128 -7.05 -9.80 -1.51
CA MET A 128 -7.24 -10.99 -0.66
C MET A 128 -6.22 -10.99 0.48
N VAL A 129 -4.95 -10.76 0.15
CA VAL A 129 -3.86 -10.68 1.13
C VAL A 129 -4.06 -9.52 2.10
N ASN A 130 -4.48 -8.34 1.61
CA ASN A 130 -4.71 -7.18 2.46
C ASN A 130 -5.87 -7.42 3.45
N ALA A 131 -6.92 -8.14 3.03
CA ALA A 131 -8.01 -8.49 3.93
C ALA A 131 -7.53 -9.33 5.12
N ARG A 132 -6.61 -10.28 4.87
CA ARG A 132 -5.97 -11.09 5.92
C ARG A 132 -5.07 -10.24 6.80
N LEU A 133 -4.21 -9.41 6.21
CA LEU A 133 -3.31 -8.51 6.95
C LEU A 133 -4.10 -7.59 7.90
N VAL A 134 -5.11 -6.88 7.38
CA VAL A 134 -5.94 -5.99 8.17
C VAL A 134 -6.65 -6.74 9.31
N GLN A 135 -7.18 -7.94 9.03
CA GLN A 135 -7.81 -8.74 10.08
C GLN A 135 -6.84 -9.04 11.23
N GLN A 136 -5.59 -9.43 10.92
CA GLN A 136 -4.59 -9.72 11.95
C GLN A 136 -4.13 -8.46 12.70
N LEU A 137 -3.98 -7.33 12.01
CA LEU A 137 -3.63 -6.05 12.62
C LEU A 137 -4.69 -5.59 13.63
N GLU A 138 -5.97 -5.75 13.28
CA GLU A 138 -7.09 -5.35 14.14
C GLU A 138 -7.27 -6.32 15.32
N VAL A 139 -7.22 -7.64 15.09
CA VAL A 139 -7.38 -8.64 16.17
C VAL A 139 -6.28 -8.49 17.24
N ASN A 140 -5.06 -8.16 16.82
CA ASN A 140 -3.92 -7.99 17.72
C ASN A 140 -3.74 -6.54 18.21
N ASN A 141 -4.64 -5.62 17.86
CA ASN A 141 -4.58 -4.19 18.21
C ASN A 141 -3.22 -3.53 17.87
N LEU A 142 -2.63 -3.87 16.73
CA LEU A 142 -1.28 -3.43 16.33
C LEU A 142 -1.26 -2.02 15.72
N LEU A 143 -2.44 -1.43 15.43
CA LEU A 143 -2.56 -0.09 14.88
C LEU A 143 -2.92 0.92 15.97
N SER A 144 -2.29 2.09 15.93
CA SER A 144 -2.57 3.18 16.87
C SER A 144 -4.06 3.55 16.88
N LEU A 145 -4.60 3.82 18.07
CA LEU A 145 -5.99 4.23 18.27
C LEU A 145 -6.28 5.62 17.68
N HIS A 146 -5.26 6.46 17.54
CA HIS A 146 -5.36 7.81 16.97
C HIS A 146 -5.21 7.84 15.44
N GLN A 147 -4.97 6.67 14.83
CA GLN A 147 -4.83 6.57 13.38
C GLN A 147 -6.15 6.17 12.73
N SER A 148 -6.81 7.18 12.14
CA SER A 148 -8.10 7.00 11.45
C SER A 148 -7.95 6.78 9.93
N GLY A 149 -6.79 7.11 9.35
CA GLY A 149 -6.54 6.99 7.92
C GLY A 149 -6.60 5.53 7.42
N PHE A 150 -7.37 5.29 6.36
CA PHE A 150 -7.49 3.99 5.68
C PHE A 150 -7.92 2.82 6.57
N ARG A 151 -8.50 3.09 7.74
CA ARG A 151 -8.94 2.09 8.72
C ARG A 151 -10.45 1.89 8.66
N LYS A 152 -10.90 0.63 8.69
CA LYS A 152 -12.33 0.31 8.62
C LYS A 152 -13.03 0.80 9.89
N GLY A 153 -14.18 1.48 9.73
CA GLY A 153 -14.95 1.98 10.86
C GLY A 153 -14.38 3.26 11.49
N ARG A 154 -13.38 3.88 10.86
CA ARG A 154 -12.85 5.20 11.19
C ARG A 154 -13.05 6.14 10.00
N SER A 155 -13.12 7.42 10.30
CA SER A 155 -13.36 8.50 9.36
C SER A 155 -12.58 9.75 9.76
N THR A 156 -12.56 10.74 8.87
CA THR A 156 -12.00 12.06 9.19
C THR A 156 -12.78 12.76 10.31
N LEU A 157 -14.06 12.40 10.50
CA LEU A 157 -14.90 12.97 11.55
C LEU A 157 -14.38 12.60 12.94
N ASP A 158 -13.88 11.38 13.14
CA ASP A 158 -13.33 10.94 14.43
C ASP A 158 -12.17 11.84 14.88
N ASN A 159 -11.26 12.19 13.95
CA ASN A 159 -10.14 13.08 14.23
C ASN A 159 -10.60 14.51 14.51
N ILE A 160 -11.62 14.99 13.78
CA ILE A 160 -12.19 16.34 14.00
C ILE A 160 -12.84 16.42 15.37
N LEU A 161 -13.64 15.41 15.76
CA LEU A 161 -14.28 15.36 17.07
C LEU A 161 -13.25 15.27 18.19
N GLN A 162 -12.16 14.53 18.00
CA GLN A 162 -11.06 14.48 18.96
C GLN A 162 -10.42 15.87 19.13
N LEU A 163 -10.09 16.55 18.03
CA LEU A 163 -9.52 17.90 18.09
C LEU A 163 -10.49 18.91 18.73
N GLU A 164 -11.77 18.85 18.39
CA GLU A 164 -12.80 19.69 18.97
C GLU A 164 -12.92 19.48 20.49
N SER A 165 -12.87 18.23 20.94
CA SER A 165 -12.89 17.89 22.36
C SER A 165 -11.69 18.49 23.09
N GLU A 166 -10.48 18.37 22.53
CA GLU A 166 -9.27 18.98 23.09
C GLU A 166 -9.37 20.51 23.18
N ILE A 167 -9.91 21.14 22.13
CA ILE A 167 -10.17 22.59 22.11
C ILE A 167 -11.13 22.97 23.26
N ARG A 168 -12.27 22.29 23.38
CA ARG A 168 -13.26 22.56 24.44
C ARG A 168 -12.67 22.35 25.84
N ASN A 169 -11.89 21.30 26.04
CA ASN A 169 -11.23 21.01 27.31
C ASN A 169 -10.22 22.08 27.70
N ALA A 170 -9.44 22.60 26.74
CA ALA A 170 -8.51 23.69 26.98
C ALA A 170 -9.24 24.97 27.40
N PHE A 171 -10.36 25.31 26.73
CA PHE A 171 -11.20 26.45 27.10
C PHE A 171 -11.74 26.34 28.53
N VAL A 172 -12.31 25.18 28.91
CA VAL A 172 -12.86 24.96 30.26
C VAL A 172 -11.77 25.08 31.33
N ARG A 173 -10.56 24.58 31.04
CA ARG A 173 -9.42 24.63 31.97
C ARG A 173 -8.66 25.96 31.96
N ARG A 174 -9.06 26.91 31.12
CA ARG A 174 -8.34 28.18 30.88
C ARG A 174 -6.88 27.97 30.46
N ASN A 175 -6.62 26.89 29.72
CA ASN A 175 -5.32 26.57 29.15
C ASN A 175 -5.22 27.04 27.71
N HIS A 176 -3.99 27.23 27.22
CA HIS A 176 -3.72 27.39 25.81
C HIS A 176 -3.54 26.03 25.15
N LEU A 177 -4.21 25.81 24.02
CA LEU A 177 -3.99 24.66 23.14
C LEU A 177 -3.23 25.14 21.90
N VAL A 178 -2.16 24.42 21.55
CA VAL A 178 -1.40 24.65 20.32
C VAL A 178 -1.48 23.39 19.48
N SER A 179 -1.88 23.53 18.21
CA SER A 179 -1.97 22.41 17.26
C SER A 179 -0.93 22.58 16.16
N ILE A 180 -0.19 21.50 15.87
CA ILE A 180 0.81 21.45 14.79
C ILE A 180 0.27 20.51 13.70
N PHE A 181 0.15 21.03 12.48
CA PHE A 181 -0.27 20.27 11.32
C PHE A 181 0.94 19.98 10.43
N LYS A 182 1.29 18.70 10.28
CA LYS A 182 2.39 18.23 9.43
C LYS A 182 1.80 17.62 8.15
N ASP A 183 2.27 18.08 7.01
CA ASP A 183 1.99 17.46 5.70
C ASP A 183 3.29 16.86 5.16
N ILE A 184 3.19 15.64 4.62
CA ILE A 184 4.35 14.89 4.11
C ILE A 184 4.32 14.96 2.59
N GLU A 185 5.29 15.67 2.02
CA GLU A 185 5.43 15.75 0.56
C GLU A 185 5.71 14.35 -0.02
N LYS A 186 4.93 13.95 -1.03
CA LYS A 186 5.12 12.66 -1.76
C LYS A 186 5.24 11.44 -0.82
N ALA A 187 4.42 11.40 0.22
CA ALA A 187 4.50 10.39 1.29
C ALA A 187 4.60 8.94 0.79
N TYR A 188 3.86 8.56 -0.25
CA TYR A 188 3.94 7.21 -0.84
C TYR A 188 5.26 6.94 -1.57
N ASP A 189 5.84 7.94 -2.22
CA ASP A 189 7.08 7.75 -3.00
C ASP A 189 8.31 7.70 -2.08
N GLN A 190 8.20 8.25 -0.87
CA GLN A 190 9.26 8.30 0.15
C GLN A 190 9.14 7.24 1.24
N THR A 191 8.09 6.41 1.22
CA THR A 191 7.88 5.40 2.26
C THR A 191 9.02 4.37 2.26
N TRP A 192 9.68 4.19 3.40
CA TRP A 192 10.84 3.29 3.52
C TRP A 192 10.42 1.82 3.47
N ARG A 193 10.77 1.13 2.39
CA ARG A 193 10.34 -0.26 2.15
C ARG A 193 10.85 -1.23 3.22
N PHE A 194 12.09 -1.07 3.65
CA PHE A 194 12.66 -1.91 4.70
C PHE A 194 12.00 -1.64 6.05
N GLY A 195 11.69 -0.38 6.38
CA GLY A 195 10.96 0.00 7.59
C GLY A 195 9.60 -0.70 7.70
N ILE A 196 8.82 -0.73 6.60
CA ILE A 196 7.56 -1.50 6.55
C ILE A 196 7.78 -2.98 6.89
N LEU A 197 8.76 -3.61 6.24
CA LEU A 197 9.05 -5.03 6.43
C LEU A 197 9.54 -5.33 7.85
N ARG A 198 10.34 -4.42 8.43
CA ARG A 198 10.81 -4.50 9.82
C ARG A 198 9.65 -4.36 10.79
N ALA A 199 8.80 -3.35 10.65
CA ALA A 199 7.65 -3.13 11.52
C ALA A 199 6.71 -4.34 11.51
N LEU A 200 6.40 -4.90 10.34
CA LEU A 200 5.60 -6.12 10.24
C LEU A 200 6.28 -7.33 10.90
N PHE A 201 7.60 -7.44 10.79
CA PHE A 201 8.35 -8.47 11.50
C PHE A 201 8.34 -8.26 13.02
N GLU A 202 8.45 -7.04 13.51
CA GLU A 202 8.35 -6.71 14.94
C GLU A 202 6.95 -6.99 15.50
N PHE A 203 5.91 -6.79 14.69
CA PHE A 203 4.53 -7.20 14.99
C PHE A 203 4.32 -8.72 15.04
N GLY A 204 5.34 -9.52 14.74
CA GLY A 204 5.27 -10.99 14.80
C GLY A 204 4.79 -11.66 13.51
N PHE A 205 4.60 -10.92 12.41
CA PHE A 205 4.26 -11.55 11.13
C PHE A 205 5.45 -12.35 10.58
N ARG A 206 5.19 -13.55 10.06
CA ARG A 206 6.21 -14.41 9.45
C ARG A 206 5.62 -15.17 8.25
N GLY A 207 6.47 -15.78 7.44
CA GLY A 207 6.09 -16.70 6.37
C GLY A 207 5.66 -16.01 5.07
N GLN A 208 4.70 -16.61 4.38
CA GLN A 208 4.28 -16.23 3.03
C GLN A 208 3.74 -14.81 2.95
N LEU A 209 3.05 -14.33 4.00
CA LEU A 209 2.55 -12.96 4.04
C LEU A 209 3.67 -11.92 3.87
N LEU A 210 4.77 -12.05 4.61
CA LEU A 210 5.90 -11.13 4.52
C LEU A 210 6.65 -11.27 3.19
N LEU A 211 6.83 -12.50 2.70
CA LEU A 211 7.44 -12.74 1.40
C LEU A 211 6.63 -12.10 0.26
N PHE A 212 5.30 -12.23 0.32
CA PHE A 212 4.39 -11.60 -0.62
C PHE A 212 4.51 -10.07 -0.58
N ILE A 213 4.45 -9.46 0.61
CA ILE A 213 4.58 -8.01 0.78
C ILE A 213 5.94 -7.53 0.27
N LYS A 214 7.03 -8.24 0.59
CA LYS A 214 8.36 -7.94 0.05
C LYS A 214 8.36 -7.95 -1.48
N ASN A 215 7.76 -8.95 -2.11
CA ASN A 215 7.68 -9.02 -3.58
C ASN A 215 6.84 -7.89 -4.19
N VAL A 216 5.74 -7.49 -3.54
CA VAL A 216 4.90 -6.36 -3.98
C VAL A 216 5.64 -5.02 -3.89
N LEU A 217 6.47 -4.85 -2.87
CA LEU A 217 7.31 -3.65 -2.68
C LEU A 217 8.58 -3.66 -3.56
N SER A 218 9.01 -4.83 -4.04
CA SER A 218 10.25 -4.97 -4.80
C SER A 218 10.08 -4.63 -6.29
N HIS A 219 11.13 -4.06 -6.89
CA HIS A 219 11.35 -3.96 -8.34
C HIS A 219 10.11 -3.55 -9.16
N ARG A 220 9.59 -2.34 -8.93
CA ARG A 220 8.51 -1.78 -9.77
C ARG A 220 9.09 -1.09 -10.99
N VAL A 221 8.55 -1.43 -12.16
CA VAL A 221 8.87 -0.77 -13.43
C VAL A 221 7.64 -0.01 -13.89
N PHE A 222 7.77 1.26 -14.24
CA PHE A 222 6.67 2.01 -14.82
C PHE A 222 7.03 2.67 -16.14
N LYS A 223 6.00 2.88 -16.98
CA LYS A 223 6.07 3.67 -18.20
C LYS A 223 5.04 4.77 -18.14
N ILE A 224 5.38 5.97 -18.60
CA ILE A 224 4.47 7.10 -18.69
C ILE A 224 3.77 7.05 -20.04
N ARG A 225 2.45 7.20 -20.05
CA ARG A 225 1.64 7.27 -21.28
C ARG A 225 1.04 8.65 -21.46
N ILE A 226 1.32 9.26 -22.61
CA ILE A 226 0.69 10.51 -23.05
C ILE A 226 0.06 10.27 -24.42
N GLY A 227 -1.28 10.27 -24.48
CA GLY A 227 -2.00 9.88 -25.69
C GLY A 227 -1.67 8.44 -26.11
N SER A 228 -1.11 8.28 -27.31
CA SER A 228 -0.64 7.01 -27.87
C SER A 228 0.84 6.71 -27.61
N MET A 229 1.59 7.66 -27.06
CA MET A 229 3.03 7.53 -26.83
C MET A 229 3.33 6.96 -25.45
N LEU A 230 4.40 6.15 -25.38
CA LEU A 230 4.93 5.57 -24.15
C LEU A 230 6.37 6.04 -23.95
N SER A 231 6.73 6.35 -22.71
CA SER A 231 8.13 6.59 -22.34
C SER A 231 8.93 5.29 -22.26
N ASP A 232 10.24 5.45 -22.13
CA ASP A 232 11.13 4.39 -21.66
C ASP A 232 10.72 3.89 -20.26
N PRO A 233 11.01 2.62 -19.94
CA PRO A 233 10.76 2.06 -18.62
C PRO A 233 11.64 2.71 -17.56
N PHE A 234 11.04 3.08 -16.43
CA PHE A 234 11.73 3.60 -15.26
C PHE A 234 11.55 2.67 -14.07
N VAL A 235 12.62 2.45 -13.30
CA VAL A 235 12.61 1.59 -12.12
C VAL A 235 12.44 2.44 -10.85
N GLN A 236 11.41 2.14 -10.07
CA GLN A 236 11.16 2.82 -8.79
C GLN A 236 11.91 2.11 -7.66
N LEU A 237 12.89 2.79 -7.07
CA LEU A 237 13.76 2.24 -6.01
C LEU A 237 13.14 2.28 -4.61
N GLU A 238 12.35 3.31 -4.28
CA GLU A 238 11.73 3.46 -2.95
C GLU A 238 10.24 3.81 -3.03
N GLY A 239 9.56 3.74 -1.89
CA GLY A 239 8.14 4.04 -1.78
C GLY A 239 7.22 2.84 -1.96
N VAL A 240 5.95 3.02 -1.57
CA VAL A 240 4.87 2.07 -1.81
C VAL A 240 4.25 2.30 -3.19
N PRO A 241 3.86 1.23 -3.90
CA PRO A 241 3.35 1.37 -5.27
C PRO A 241 2.00 2.11 -5.27
N GLN A 242 1.96 3.28 -5.90
CA GLN A 242 0.69 4.00 -6.11
C GLN A 242 -0.26 3.12 -6.95
N GLY A 243 -1.54 3.07 -6.58
CA GLY A 243 -2.54 2.24 -7.26
C GLY A 243 -2.55 0.76 -6.87
N SER A 244 -1.63 0.28 -6.04
CA SER A 244 -1.74 -1.05 -5.41
C SER A 244 -2.74 -1.02 -4.25
N PHE A 245 -3.40 -2.15 -4.00
CA PHE A 245 -4.42 -2.22 -2.96
C PHE A 245 -3.81 -2.31 -1.55
N LEU A 246 -2.61 -2.88 -1.43
CA LEU A 246 -1.89 -3.04 -0.16
C LEU A 246 -1.27 -1.72 0.32
N SER A 247 -0.94 -0.80 -0.59
CA SER A 247 -0.10 0.37 -0.30
C SER A 247 -0.65 1.26 0.81
N ALA A 248 -1.98 1.47 0.85
CA ALA A 248 -2.60 2.27 1.91
C ALA A 248 -2.40 1.65 3.30
N THR A 249 -2.56 0.32 3.42
CA THR A 249 -2.37 -0.39 4.70
C THR A 249 -0.90 -0.42 5.11
N LEU A 250 0.01 -0.63 4.15
CA LEU A 250 1.46 -0.61 4.42
C LEU A 250 1.93 0.78 4.85
N PHE A 251 1.39 1.84 4.24
CA PHE A 251 1.65 3.20 4.67
C PHE A 251 1.13 3.45 6.08
N THR A 252 -0.07 2.98 6.42
CA THR A 252 -0.62 3.08 7.78
C THR A 252 0.32 2.44 8.80
N ILE A 253 0.93 1.29 8.49
CA ILE A 253 1.88 0.60 9.38
C ILE A 253 3.17 1.40 9.58
N HIS A 254 3.71 2.01 8.53
CA HIS A 254 4.96 2.78 8.60
C HIS A 254 4.75 4.21 9.11
N PHE A 255 3.52 4.73 9.05
CA PHE A 255 3.20 6.11 9.42
C PHE A 255 3.77 6.55 10.79
N PRO A 256 3.75 5.73 11.85
CA PRO A 256 4.34 6.08 13.14
C PRO A 256 5.84 6.37 13.09
N GLU A 257 6.61 5.81 12.13
CA GLU A 257 8.05 6.08 12.03
C GLU A 257 8.36 7.50 11.51
N PHE A 258 7.37 8.25 11.01
CA PHE A 258 7.54 9.67 10.62
C PHE A 258 7.46 10.65 11.80
N PHE A 259 7.21 10.17 13.02
CA PHE A 259 6.97 10.95 14.23
C PHE A 259 7.79 10.41 15.40
#